data_AF-A0A3R8R9H0-F1
#
_entry.id   AF-A0A3R8R9H0-F1
#
_cell.length_a   1.000
_cell.length_b   1.000
_cell.length_c   1.000
_cell.angle_alpha   90.00
_cell.angle_beta   90.00
_cell.angle_gamma   90.00
#
_symmetry.space_group_name_H-M   'P 1'
#
loop_
_entity.id
_entity.type
_entity.pdbx_description
1 polymer ?
#
loop_
_entity_poly.entity_id
_entity_poly.type
_entity_poly.pdbx_seq_one_letter_code
_entity_poly.pdbx_strand_id
1 'polypeptide(L)'
;MATYQKRGGKPKTKKEKQDKVEEESTTAEVFNTLDEKASKTEQFVSKYQNIIVGVIVLIIIVVLGYLGYNKFIIQPQQEEASNELNQSQIYFDSALEATTSQERDSLFSIAINGAQGKFGFVDIAQEYSSTKAGDLANYYAGISYLNIGEYQKAIEYLENFSADDEIIATFAIGAIGDAFLQLEQPEDALGYFEKAANRRDNNYTTPKYLFKAALTAIQLEKADKAVEYLKTIEEKYPDSEEAKKLAPYLGKAQAMKS
;
A
#
# COMPACT_ATOMS: atom_id res chain seq x y z
N MET A 1 63.01 -40.21 74.62
CA MET A 1 62.24 -38.98 74.90
C MET A 1 62.19 -38.15 73.63
N ALA A 2 61.02 -37.74 73.16
CA ALA A 2 60.95 -36.59 72.25
C ALA A 2 59.62 -35.86 72.48
N THR A 3 59.70 -34.66 73.04
CA THR A 3 58.65 -33.66 72.98
C THR A 3 59.20 -32.46 72.26
N TYR A 4 58.53 -32.02 71.20
CA TYR A 4 58.27 -30.60 70.98
C TYR A 4 57.17 -30.44 69.94
N GLN A 5 56.06 -29.80 70.35
CA GLN A 5 55.07 -29.24 69.44
C GLN A 5 55.47 -27.81 69.09
N LYS A 6 55.25 -27.41 67.83
CA LYS A 6 55.11 -25.99 67.47
C LYS A 6 54.00 -25.86 66.41
N ARG A 7 52.97 -25.07 66.74
CA ARG A 7 51.87 -24.70 65.84
C ARG A 7 52.40 -23.77 64.74
N GLY A 8 52.16 -24.12 63.49
CA GLY A 8 52.32 -23.25 62.33
C GLY A 8 51.05 -23.33 61.49
N GLY A 9 50.40 -22.18 61.25
CA GLY A 9 49.27 -22.09 60.32
C GLY A 9 49.68 -22.61 58.95
N LYS A 10 48.85 -23.46 58.35
CA LYS A 10 49.13 -24.03 57.03
C LYS A 10 49.22 -22.90 55.98
N PRO A 11 50.32 -22.82 55.21
CA PRO A 11 50.32 -21.99 54.01
C PRO A 11 49.36 -22.59 52.99
N LYS A 12 48.48 -21.76 52.43
CA LYS A 12 47.56 -22.14 51.34
C LYS A 12 48.35 -22.74 50.19
N THR A 13 47.88 -23.89 49.71
CA THR A 13 48.55 -24.72 48.70
C THR A 13 48.61 -23.99 47.34
N LYS A 14 49.63 -24.24 46.51
CA LYS A 14 49.73 -23.67 45.14
C LYS A 14 48.45 -23.87 44.30
N LYS A 15 47.74 -24.98 44.50
CA LYS A 15 46.42 -25.24 43.89
C LYS A 15 45.37 -24.18 44.25
N GLU A 16 45.20 -23.86 45.55
CA GLU A 16 44.26 -22.80 45.99
C GLU A 16 44.60 -21.40 45.47
N LYS A 17 45.84 -21.15 45.03
CA LYS A 17 46.24 -19.89 44.38
C LYS A 17 46.06 -19.92 42.87
N GLN A 18 46.12 -21.08 42.22
CA GLN A 18 45.82 -21.23 40.79
C GLN A 18 44.31 -21.21 40.54
N ASP A 19 43.54 -21.94 41.36
CA ASP A 19 42.07 -21.97 41.27
C ASP A 19 41.47 -20.57 41.48
N LYS A 20 42.03 -19.76 42.40
CA LYS A 20 41.61 -18.36 42.61
C LYS A 20 41.95 -17.40 41.48
N VAL A 21 43.05 -17.65 40.74
CA VAL A 21 43.47 -16.78 39.62
C VAL A 21 42.68 -17.13 38.35
N GLU A 22 42.24 -18.39 38.20
CA GLU A 22 41.25 -18.77 37.18
C GLU A 22 39.84 -18.24 37.52
N GLU A 23 39.42 -18.22 38.80
CA GLU A 23 38.13 -17.67 39.24
C GLU A 23 38.03 -16.13 39.18
N GLU A 24 39.13 -15.36 39.36
CA GLU A 24 39.12 -13.88 39.33
C GLU A 24 39.61 -13.27 37.99
N SER A 25 40.03 -14.09 37.01
CA SER A 25 40.47 -13.60 35.70
C SER A 25 39.27 -13.29 34.80
N THR A 26 38.98 -12.01 34.60
CA THR A 26 37.95 -11.52 33.68
C THR A 26 38.11 -12.07 32.26
N THR A 27 39.33 -12.38 31.83
CA THR A 27 39.59 -13.02 30.54
C THR A 27 39.13 -14.49 30.53
N ALA A 28 39.37 -15.25 31.60
CA ALA A 28 38.94 -16.65 31.72
C ALA A 28 37.42 -16.77 31.85
N GLU A 29 36.78 -15.86 32.57
CA GLU A 29 35.32 -15.78 32.67
C GLU A 29 34.68 -15.44 31.31
N VAL A 30 35.30 -14.55 30.52
CA VAL A 30 34.87 -14.26 29.14
C VAL A 30 35.06 -15.47 28.22
N PHE A 31 36.19 -16.19 28.28
CA PHE A 31 36.39 -17.40 27.46
C PHE A 31 35.45 -18.54 27.87
N ASN A 32 35.27 -18.78 29.17
CA ASN A 32 34.33 -19.79 29.66
C ASN A 32 32.89 -19.43 29.28
N THR A 33 32.47 -18.18 29.38
CA THR A 33 31.11 -17.77 28.97
C THR A 33 30.92 -17.81 27.45
N LEU A 34 31.97 -17.61 26.65
CA LEU A 34 31.94 -17.81 25.20
C LEU A 34 31.84 -19.30 24.85
N ASP A 35 32.65 -20.16 25.47
CA ASP A 35 32.62 -21.62 25.27
C ASP A 35 31.31 -22.25 25.77
N GLU A 36 30.77 -21.78 26.89
CA GLU A 36 29.48 -22.28 27.41
C GLU A 36 28.31 -21.89 26.49
N LYS A 37 28.34 -20.67 25.92
CA LYS A 37 27.33 -20.23 24.94
C LYS A 37 27.46 -20.97 23.62
N ALA A 38 28.68 -21.20 23.14
CA ALA A 38 28.94 -22.00 21.94
C ALA A 38 28.45 -23.44 22.15
N SER A 39 28.81 -24.08 23.28
CA SER A 39 28.38 -25.43 23.63
C SER A 39 26.86 -25.56 23.79
N LYS A 40 26.19 -24.57 24.40
CA LYS A 40 24.72 -24.52 24.50
C LYS A 40 24.05 -24.39 23.12
N THR A 41 24.67 -23.67 22.20
CA THR A 41 24.16 -23.52 20.82
C THR A 41 24.38 -24.82 20.02
N GLU A 42 25.53 -25.48 20.15
CA GLU A 42 25.82 -26.77 19.52
C GLU A 42 24.93 -27.90 20.05
N GLN A 43 24.70 -27.96 21.37
CA GLN A 43 23.80 -28.93 21.98
C GLN A 43 22.33 -28.70 21.57
N PHE A 44 21.91 -27.44 21.40
CA PHE A 44 20.57 -27.12 20.91
C PHE A 44 20.40 -27.52 19.43
N VAL A 45 21.36 -27.14 18.57
CA VAL A 45 21.32 -27.45 17.14
C VAL A 45 21.37 -28.95 16.91
N SER A 46 22.25 -29.69 17.60
CA SER A 46 22.31 -31.15 17.49
C SER A 46 21.02 -31.82 17.99
N LYS A 47 20.44 -31.36 19.10
CA LYS A 47 19.19 -31.90 19.66
C LYS A 47 17.99 -31.73 18.72
N TYR A 48 17.94 -30.62 17.97
CA TYR A 48 16.84 -30.29 17.05
C TYR A 48 17.22 -30.38 15.57
N GLN A 49 18.36 -30.97 15.22
CA GLN A 49 18.92 -30.96 13.87
C GLN A 49 17.92 -31.42 12.80
N ASN A 50 17.20 -32.52 13.05
CA ASN A 50 16.20 -33.05 12.11
C ASN A 50 15.02 -32.09 11.92
N ILE A 51 14.62 -31.36 12.98
CA ILE A 51 13.55 -30.35 12.90
C ILE A 51 14.06 -29.14 12.13
N ILE A 52 15.26 -28.65 12.43
CA ILE A 52 15.86 -27.50 11.74
C ILE A 52 16.00 -27.79 10.24
N VAL A 53 16.54 -28.95 9.87
CA VAL A 53 16.65 -29.37 8.46
C VAL A 53 15.27 -29.49 7.82
N GLY A 54 14.29 -30.09 8.50
CA GLY A 54 12.91 -30.19 8.00
C GLY A 54 12.27 -28.82 7.74
N VAL A 55 12.45 -27.87 8.65
CA VAL A 55 11.95 -26.49 8.49
C VAL A 55 12.65 -25.78 7.34
N ILE A 56 13.97 -25.91 7.21
CA ILE A 56 14.72 -25.30 6.10
C ILE A 56 14.25 -25.87 4.75
N VAL A 57 14.11 -27.20 4.63
CA VAL A 57 13.61 -27.85 3.41
C VAL A 57 12.19 -27.38 3.09
N LEU A 58 11.32 -27.27 4.10
CA LEU A 58 9.97 -26.74 3.93
C LEU A 58 9.98 -25.31 3.40
N ILE A 59 10.80 -24.42 3.99
CA ILE A 59 10.96 -23.03 3.51
C ILE A 59 11.45 -23.02 2.06
N ILE A 60 12.45 -23.85 1.72
CA ILE A 60 12.96 -23.94 0.34
C ILE A 60 11.86 -24.36 -0.63
N ILE A 61 11.06 -25.38 -0.29
CA ILE A 61 9.94 -25.84 -1.14
C ILE A 61 8.91 -24.72 -1.32
N VAL A 62 8.56 -23.99 -0.26
CA VAL A 62 7.63 -22.85 -0.35
C VAL A 62 8.19 -21.74 -1.24
N VAL A 63 9.47 -21.37 -1.06
CA VAL A 63 10.13 -20.34 -1.87
C VAL A 63 10.23 -20.75 -3.33
N LEU A 64 10.64 -21.99 -3.62
CA LEU A 64 10.73 -22.50 -4.99
C LEU A 64 9.34 -22.63 -5.64
N GLY A 65 8.33 -23.06 -4.88
CA GLY A 65 6.94 -23.09 -5.34
C GLY A 65 6.45 -21.69 -5.73
N TYR A 66 6.70 -20.69 -4.88
CA TYR A 66 6.39 -19.29 -5.17
C TYR A 66 7.13 -18.76 -6.41
N LEU A 67 8.44 -18.99 -6.51
CA LEU A 67 9.24 -18.56 -7.66
C LEU A 67 8.80 -19.24 -8.96
N GLY A 68 8.49 -20.54 -8.91
CA GLY A 68 7.97 -21.30 -10.05
C GLY A 68 6.62 -20.78 -10.51
N TYR A 69 5.68 -20.57 -9.58
CA TYR A 69 4.36 -20.00 -9.90
C TYR A 69 4.50 -18.59 -10.51
N ASN A 70 5.31 -17.73 -9.92
CA ASN A 70 5.52 -16.38 -10.43
C ASN A 70 6.17 -16.38 -11.82
N LYS A 71 7.15 -17.25 -12.07
CA LYS A 71 7.89 -17.29 -13.34
C LYS A 71 7.12 -17.94 -14.49
N PHE A 72 6.36 -19.00 -14.21
CA PHE A 72 5.71 -19.81 -15.24
C PHE A 72 4.21 -19.53 -15.42
N ILE A 73 3.55 -18.88 -14.46
CA ILE A 73 2.11 -18.55 -14.54
C ILE A 73 1.93 -17.03 -14.59
N ILE A 74 2.37 -16.30 -13.56
CA ILE A 74 2.09 -14.85 -13.46
C ILE A 74 2.82 -14.04 -14.54
N GLN A 75 4.12 -14.26 -14.76
CA GLN A 75 4.87 -13.50 -15.77
C GLN A 75 4.32 -13.60 -17.21
N PRO A 76 4.04 -14.79 -17.77
CA PRO A 76 3.48 -14.86 -19.12
C PRO A 76 2.07 -14.26 -19.18
N GLN A 77 1.22 -14.50 -18.17
CA GLN A 77 -0.10 -13.87 -18.10
C GLN A 77 -0.01 -12.35 -18.03
N GLN A 78 0.94 -11.81 -17.27
CA GLN A 78 1.19 -10.37 -17.17
C GLN A 78 1.60 -9.77 -18.52
N GLU A 79 2.42 -10.46 -19.31
CA GLU A 79 2.84 -9.99 -20.64
C GLU A 79 1.65 -9.97 -21.61
N GLU A 80 0.84 -11.03 -21.63
CA GLU A 80 -0.36 -11.11 -22.46
C GLU A 80 -1.39 -10.05 -22.04
N ALA A 81 -1.68 -9.95 -20.75
CA ALA A 81 -2.57 -8.94 -20.18
C ALA A 81 -2.13 -7.51 -20.51
N SER A 82 -0.83 -7.22 -20.40
CA SER A 82 -0.29 -5.90 -20.76
C SER A 82 -0.46 -5.59 -22.25
N ASN A 83 -0.33 -6.59 -23.14
CA ASN A 83 -0.54 -6.38 -24.57
C ASN A 83 -2.00 -6.10 -24.92
N GLU A 84 -2.94 -6.84 -24.32
CA GLU A 84 -4.37 -6.58 -24.49
C GLU A 84 -4.76 -5.23 -23.87
N LEU A 85 -4.23 -4.89 -22.69
CA LEU A 85 -4.46 -3.60 -22.03
C LEU A 85 -4.03 -2.41 -22.88
N ASN A 86 -2.86 -2.50 -23.52
CA ASN A 86 -2.37 -1.44 -24.40
C ASN A 86 -3.36 -1.15 -25.55
N GLN A 87 -4.03 -2.17 -26.10
CA GLN A 87 -5.02 -1.99 -27.16
C GLN A 87 -6.26 -1.25 -26.65
N SER A 88 -6.80 -1.64 -25.50
CA SER A 88 -7.94 -0.95 -24.89
C SER A 88 -7.60 0.49 -24.49
N GLN A 89 -6.36 0.75 -24.04
CA GLN A 89 -5.87 2.09 -23.72
C GLN A 89 -5.84 3.02 -24.94
N ILE A 90 -5.51 2.52 -26.14
CA ILE A 90 -5.56 3.33 -27.36
C ILE A 90 -6.97 3.86 -27.61
N TYR A 91 -8.00 3.03 -27.42
CA TYR A 91 -9.39 3.46 -27.54
C TYR A 91 -9.80 4.44 -26.44
N PHE A 92 -9.35 4.20 -25.21
CA PHE A 92 -9.56 5.12 -24.09
C PHE A 92 -8.96 6.50 -24.36
N ASP A 93 -7.70 6.56 -24.79
CA ASP A 93 -7.02 7.81 -25.12
C ASP A 93 -7.70 8.51 -26.30
N SER A 94 -8.08 7.75 -27.34
CA SER A 94 -8.87 8.29 -28.46
C SER A 94 -10.21 8.86 -28.00
N ALA A 95 -10.86 8.24 -27.01
CA ALA A 95 -12.11 8.75 -26.43
C ALA A 95 -11.89 10.09 -25.74
N LEU A 96 -10.79 10.26 -25.01
CA LEU A 96 -10.45 11.53 -24.36
C LEU A 96 -10.20 12.67 -25.35
N GLU A 97 -9.74 12.35 -26.56
CA GLU A 97 -9.48 13.31 -27.64
C GLU A 97 -10.68 13.56 -28.55
N ALA A 98 -11.76 12.77 -28.42
CA ALA A 98 -12.92 12.85 -29.29
C ALA A 98 -13.62 14.20 -29.19
N THR A 99 -14.06 14.72 -30.34
CA THR A 99 -14.66 16.07 -30.43
C THR A 99 -16.18 16.09 -30.22
N THR A 100 -16.82 14.92 -30.33
CA THR A 100 -18.26 14.77 -30.15
C THR A 100 -18.57 13.75 -29.06
N SER A 101 -19.67 13.96 -28.33
CA SER A 101 -20.09 13.03 -27.27
C SER A 101 -20.39 11.63 -27.82
N GLN A 102 -21.00 11.53 -29.01
CA GLN A 102 -21.34 10.24 -29.62
C GLN A 102 -20.09 9.41 -29.95
N GLU A 103 -19.07 10.05 -30.53
CA GLU A 103 -17.79 9.38 -30.82
C GLU A 103 -17.09 8.96 -29.55
N ARG A 104 -17.00 9.86 -28.57
CA ARG A 104 -16.42 9.61 -27.25
C ARG A 104 -17.06 8.39 -26.58
N ASP A 105 -18.39 8.37 -26.49
CA ASP A 105 -19.13 7.31 -25.80
C ASP A 105 -18.97 5.97 -26.53
N SER A 106 -18.89 6.00 -27.88
CA SER A 106 -18.59 4.81 -28.69
C SER A 106 -17.17 4.29 -28.43
N LEU A 107 -16.17 5.16 -28.33
CA LEU A 107 -14.77 4.78 -28.09
C LEU A 107 -14.58 4.22 -26.68
N PHE A 108 -15.19 4.83 -25.65
CA PHE A 108 -15.20 4.25 -24.31
C PHE A 108 -15.91 2.89 -24.30
N SER A 109 -17.02 2.73 -25.00
CA SER A 109 -17.71 1.44 -25.11
C SER A 109 -16.82 0.36 -25.73
N ILE A 110 -16.02 0.71 -26.74
CA ILE A 110 -15.03 -0.19 -27.34
C ILE A 110 -13.90 -0.51 -26.35
N ALA A 111 -13.39 0.49 -25.62
CA ALA A 111 -12.35 0.29 -24.62
C ALA A 111 -12.80 -0.65 -23.49
N ILE A 112 -14.06 -0.53 -23.07
CA ILE A 112 -14.69 -1.34 -22.01
C ILE A 112 -14.90 -2.79 -22.46
N ASN A 113 -15.53 -2.99 -23.62
CA ASN A 113 -16.04 -4.30 -24.06
C ASN A 113 -15.13 -5.02 -25.08
N GLY A 114 -14.10 -4.34 -25.57
CA GLY A 114 -13.24 -4.86 -26.62
C GLY A 114 -13.87 -4.75 -28.01
N ALA A 115 -13.08 -5.06 -29.03
CA ALA A 115 -13.52 -5.11 -30.42
C ALA A 115 -12.60 -6.02 -31.24
N GLN A 116 -13.12 -6.54 -32.36
CA GLN A 116 -12.34 -7.30 -33.36
C GLN A 116 -11.59 -8.51 -32.78
N GLY A 117 -12.19 -9.18 -31.78
CA GLY A 117 -11.59 -10.33 -31.10
C GLY A 117 -10.47 -9.97 -30.11
N LYS A 118 -10.32 -8.68 -29.78
CA LYS A 118 -9.47 -8.18 -28.70
C LYS A 118 -10.28 -7.89 -27.46
N PHE A 119 -9.64 -8.07 -26.31
CA PHE A 119 -10.29 -7.86 -25.02
C PHE A 119 -10.53 -6.38 -24.74
N GLY A 120 -11.61 -6.11 -24.02
CA GLY A 120 -11.83 -4.83 -23.36
C GLY A 120 -11.30 -4.82 -21.94
N PHE A 121 -11.34 -3.67 -21.28
CA PHE A 121 -10.94 -3.56 -19.87
C PHE A 121 -11.69 -4.54 -18.96
N VAL A 122 -12.96 -4.82 -19.23
CA VAL A 122 -13.77 -5.78 -18.46
C VAL A 122 -13.20 -7.20 -18.57
N ASP A 123 -12.93 -7.64 -19.81
CA ASP A 123 -12.38 -8.99 -20.04
C ASP A 123 -10.98 -9.10 -19.42
N ILE A 124 -10.15 -8.07 -19.54
CA ILE A 124 -8.80 -8.06 -18.97
C ILE A 124 -8.83 -8.12 -17.44
N ALA A 125 -9.71 -7.34 -16.82
CA ALA A 125 -9.89 -7.35 -15.36
C ALA A 125 -10.33 -8.72 -14.85
N GLN A 126 -11.19 -9.42 -15.60
CA GLN A 126 -11.69 -10.74 -15.25
C GLN A 126 -10.64 -11.85 -15.48
N GLU A 127 -10.13 -11.97 -16.71
CA GLU A 127 -9.24 -13.06 -17.12
C GLU A 127 -7.84 -12.95 -16.51
N TYR A 128 -7.36 -11.71 -16.26
CA TYR A 128 -6.04 -11.44 -15.73
C TYR A 128 -6.04 -10.82 -14.33
N SER A 129 -7.08 -11.10 -13.53
CA SER A 129 -7.27 -10.58 -12.16
C SER A 129 -6.11 -10.81 -11.18
N SER A 130 -5.21 -11.75 -11.46
CA SER A 130 -4.01 -12.01 -10.64
C SER A 130 -2.78 -11.17 -11.05
N THR A 131 -2.92 -10.34 -12.08
CA THR A 131 -1.83 -9.57 -12.68
C THR A 131 -2.02 -8.08 -12.42
N LYS A 132 -0.92 -7.31 -12.44
CA LYS A 132 -0.98 -5.84 -12.33
C LYS A 132 -1.73 -5.18 -13.48
N ALA A 133 -1.73 -5.83 -14.65
CA ALA A 133 -2.48 -5.35 -15.81
C ALA A 133 -3.99 -5.55 -15.63
N GLY A 134 -4.43 -6.68 -15.05
CA GLY A 134 -5.83 -6.90 -14.68
C GLY A 134 -6.31 -5.92 -13.62
N ASP A 135 -5.50 -5.66 -12.59
CA ASP A 135 -5.79 -4.59 -11.62
C ASP A 135 -5.92 -3.24 -12.32
N LEU A 136 -4.95 -2.84 -13.15
CA LEU A 136 -5.02 -1.57 -13.87
C LEU A 136 -6.23 -1.50 -14.84
N ALA A 137 -6.65 -2.62 -15.41
CA ALA A 137 -7.86 -2.68 -16.23
C ALA A 137 -9.12 -2.33 -15.43
N ASN A 138 -9.21 -2.70 -14.14
CA ASN A 138 -10.31 -2.25 -13.27
C ASN A 138 -10.37 -0.71 -13.18
N TYR A 139 -9.22 -0.05 -13.01
CA TYR A 139 -9.18 1.42 -13.00
C TYR A 139 -9.72 2.01 -14.31
N TYR A 140 -9.21 1.54 -15.45
CA TYR A 140 -9.62 2.07 -16.75
C TYR A 140 -11.08 1.74 -17.08
N ALA A 141 -11.57 0.55 -16.77
CA ALA A 141 -12.99 0.19 -16.90
C ALA A 141 -13.85 1.16 -16.09
N GLY A 142 -13.48 1.38 -14.83
CA GLY A 142 -14.17 2.27 -13.92
C GLY A 142 -14.25 3.72 -14.41
N ILE A 143 -13.11 4.28 -14.84
CA ILE A 143 -13.07 5.63 -15.42
C ILE A 143 -13.86 5.69 -16.74
N SER A 144 -13.81 4.66 -17.58
CA SER A 144 -14.58 4.61 -18.83
C SER A 144 -16.08 4.61 -18.55
N TYR A 145 -16.54 3.78 -17.61
CA TYR A 145 -17.94 3.74 -17.17
C TYR A 145 -18.39 5.09 -16.58
N LEU A 146 -17.53 5.75 -15.79
CA LEU A 146 -17.82 7.09 -15.26
C LEU A 146 -18.06 8.10 -16.39
N ASN A 147 -17.27 8.06 -17.47
CA ASN A 147 -17.38 8.99 -18.59
C ASN A 147 -18.63 8.77 -19.46
N ILE A 148 -19.14 7.53 -19.54
CA ILE A 148 -20.36 7.20 -20.29
C ILE A 148 -21.63 7.23 -19.43
N GLY A 149 -21.53 7.63 -18.15
CA GLY A 149 -22.68 7.81 -17.26
C GLY A 149 -23.15 6.54 -16.54
N GLU A 150 -22.38 5.45 -16.61
CA GLU A 150 -22.70 4.17 -15.97
C GLU A 150 -22.11 4.11 -14.56
N TYR A 151 -22.60 4.98 -13.67
CA TYR A 151 -21.95 5.29 -12.40
C TYR A 151 -21.84 4.11 -11.42
N GLN A 152 -22.84 3.22 -11.36
CA GLN A 152 -22.77 2.04 -10.49
C GLN A 152 -21.65 1.08 -10.93
N LYS A 153 -21.50 0.87 -12.25
CA LYS A 153 -20.40 0.05 -12.78
C LYS A 153 -19.06 0.75 -12.56
N ALA A 154 -19.02 2.08 -12.69
CA ALA A 154 -17.82 2.83 -12.38
C ALA A 154 -17.34 2.55 -10.95
N ILE A 155 -18.25 2.59 -9.98
CA ILE A 155 -17.95 2.27 -8.57
C ILE A 155 -17.46 0.83 -8.43
N GLU A 156 -18.19 -0.15 -9.00
CA GLU A 156 -17.85 -1.58 -8.93
C GLU A 156 -16.40 -1.86 -9.38
N TYR A 157 -16.01 -1.35 -10.55
CA TYR A 157 -14.66 -1.56 -11.06
C TYR A 157 -13.61 -0.74 -10.29
N LEU A 158 -13.90 0.52 -9.91
CA LEU A 158 -12.94 1.33 -9.15
C LEU A 158 -12.69 0.80 -7.74
N GLU A 159 -13.66 0.13 -7.10
CA GLU A 159 -13.49 -0.50 -5.79
C GLU A 159 -12.63 -1.77 -5.85
N ASN A 160 -12.65 -2.48 -6.98
CA ASN A 160 -11.80 -3.64 -7.22
C ASN A 160 -10.37 -3.26 -7.61
N PHE A 161 -10.10 -1.98 -7.91
CA PHE A 161 -8.76 -1.53 -8.25
C PHE A 161 -7.87 -1.39 -7.01
N SER A 162 -6.72 -2.06 -7.06
CA SER A 162 -5.64 -1.84 -6.11
C SER A 162 -4.33 -1.56 -6.85
N ALA A 163 -3.59 -0.55 -6.42
CA ALA A 163 -2.28 -0.25 -6.96
C ALA A 163 -1.31 0.25 -5.89
N ASP A 164 -0.05 -0.12 -6.10
CA ASP A 164 1.09 0.47 -5.39
C ASP A 164 1.27 1.95 -5.76
N ASP A 165 0.84 2.35 -6.98
CA ASP A 165 0.88 3.74 -7.42
C ASP A 165 -0.13 4.58 -6.63
N GLU A 166 0.41 5.46 -5.82
CA GLU A 166 -0.37 6.21 -4.86
C GLU A 166 -1.23 7.29 -5.52
N ILE A 167 -0.79 7.87 -6.64
CA ILE A 167 -1.53 8.92 -7.33
C ILE A 167 -2.75 8.32 -8.02
N ILE A 168 -2.56 7.23 -8.79
CA ILE A 168 -3.65 6.55 -9.48
C ILE A 168 -4.64 5.98 -8.47
N ALA A 169 -4.17 5.39 -7.37
CA ALA A 169 -5.05 4.90 -6.31
C ALA A 169 -5.85 6.03 -5.63
N THR A 170 -5.26 7.21 -5.45
CA THR A 170 -5.99 8.40 -4.94
C THR A 170 -7.04 8.86 -5.95
N PHE A 171 -6.71 8.84 -7.23
CA PHE A 171 -7.64 9.19 -8.31
C PHE A 171 -8.83 8.25 -8.41
N ALA A 172 -8.63 6.94 -8.22
CA ALA A 172 -9.71 5.96 -8.21
C ALA A 172 -10.72 6.26 -7.08
N ILE A 173 -10.24 6.49 -5.85
CA ILE A 173 -11.10 6.84 -4.70
C ILE A 173 -11.88 8.13 -4.99
N GLY A 174 -11.21 9.12 -5.56
CA GLY A 174 -11.85 10.37 -5.98
C GLY A 174 -12.91 10.18 -7.05
N ALA A 175 -12.64 9.34 -8.04
CA ALA A 175 -13.58 9.02 -9.13
C ALA A 175 -14.81 8.27 -8.61
N ILE A 176 -14.68 7.43 -7.57
CA ILE A 176 -15.83 6.85 -6.86
C ILE A 176 -16.66 7.96 -6.22
N GLY A 177 -16.02 8.95 -5.57
CA GLY A 177 -16.73 10.12 -5.03
C GLY A 177 -17.47 10.92 -6.11
N ASP A 178 -16.85 11.08 -7.29
CA ASP A 178 -17.49 11.72 -8.44
C ASP A 178 -18.71 10.92 -8.94
N ALA A 179 -18.61 9.59 -8.98
CA ALA A 179 -19.74 8.71 -9.34
C ALA A 179 -20.90 8.86 -8.33
N PHE A 180 -20.61 8.89 -7.03
CA PHE A 180 -21.64 9.11 -6.00
C PHE A 180 -22.33 10.49 -6.12
N LEU A 181 -21.60 11.55 -6.50
CA LEU A 181 -22.24 12.84 -6.78
C LEU A 181 -23.23 12.75 -7.96
N GLN A 182 -22.86 12.03 -9.02
CA GLN A 182 -23.74 11.87 -10.18
C GLN A 182 -24.96 10.99 -9.87
N LEU A 183 -24.87 10.14 -8.85
CA LEU A 183 -25.98 9.36 -8.32
C LEU A 183 -26.83 10.11 -7.29
N GLU A 184 -26.61 11.42 -7.13
CA GLU A 184 -27.31 12.26 -6.14
C GLU A 184 -27.10 11.77 -4.68
N GLN A 185 -25.92 11.19 -4.40
CA GLN A 185 -25.51 10.72 -3.07
C GLN A 185 -24.34 11.57 -2.50
N PRO A 186 -24.57 12.86 -2.20
CA PRO A 186 -23.50 13.77 -1.79
C PRO A 186 -22.84 13.42 -0.45
N GLU A 187 -23.54 12.76 0.49
CA GLU A 187 -22.95 12.29 1.74
C GLU A 187 -21.87 11.22 1.51
N ASP A 188 -22.14 10.24 0.65
CA ASP A 188 -21.19 9.19 0.30
C ASP A 188 -20.01 9.79 -0.46
N ALA A 189 -20.30 10.66 -1.44
CA ALA A 189 -19.28 11.37 -2.19
C ALA A 189 -18.33 12.16 -1.29
N LEU A 190 -18.86 12.90 -0.30
CA LEU A 190 -18.05 13.63 0.67
C LEU A 190 -17.08 12.69 1.40
N GLY A 191 -17.57 11.52 1.83
CA GLY A 191 -16.72 10.50 2.47
C GLY A 191 -15.59 10.01 1.56
N TYR A 192 -15.84 9.79 0.28
CA TYR A 192 -14.79 9.39 -0.68
C TYR A 192 -13.80 10.52 -0.98
N PHE A 193 -14.24 11.78 -1.08
CA PHE A 193 -13.31 12.90 -1.24
C PHE A 193 -12.44 13.12 0.00
N GLU A 194 -13.01 12.99 1.21
CA GLU A 194 -12.25 13.02 2.46
C GLU A 194 -11.23 11.86 2.51
N LYS A 195 -11.62 10.65 2.10
CA LYS A 195 -10.69 9.50 2.00
C LYS A 195 -9.56 9.77 0.99
N ALA A 196 -9.87 10.33 -0.18
CA ALA A 196 -8.87 10.64 -1.20
C ALA A 196 -7.90 11.73 -0.72
N ALA A 197 -8.41 12.81 -0.13
CA ALA A 197 -7.59 13.89 0.41
C ALA A 197 -6.62 13.40 1.52
N ASN A 198 -7.08 12.46 2.36
CA ASN A 198 -6.32 11.93 3.49
C ASN A 198 -5.45 10.70 3.15
N ARG A 199 -5.50 10.17 1.91
CA ARG A 199 -4.73 8.98 1.53
C ARG A 199 -3.22 9.23 1.65
N ARG A 200 -2.75 10.38 1.15
CA ARG A 200 -1.39 10.89 1.36
C ARG A 200 -1.34 12.39 1.12
N ASP A 201 -0.67 13.09 2.01
CA ASP A 201 -0.39 14.51 1.88
C ASP A 201 0.55 14.80 0.69
N ASN A 202 0.09 15.60 -0.26
CA ASN A 202 0.89 16.14 -1.37
C ASN A 202 0.22 17.36 -2.02
N ASN A 203 1.03 18.19 -2.70
CA ASN A 203 0.59 19.45 -3.29
C ASN A 203 -0.32 19.33 -4.53
N TYR A 204 -0.68 18.11 -4.95
CA TYR A 204 -1.47 17.90 -6.16
C TYR A 204 -2.84 17.28 -5.88
N THR A 205 -2.89 16.10 -5.28
CA THR A 205 -4.14 15.37 -5.04
C THR A 205 -4.85 15.83 -3.77
N THR A 206 -4.13 16.19 -2.70
CA THR A 206 -4.75 16.66 -1.45
C THR A 206 -5.57 17.92 -1.63
N PRO A 207 -5.04 19.05 -2.18
CA PRO A 207 -5.86 20.25 -2.39
C PRO A 207 -7.01 20.01 -3.38
N LYS A 208 -6.80 19.20 -4.43
CA LYS A 208 -7.85 18.81 -5.39
C LYS A 208 -9.05 18.16 -4.69
N TYR A 209 -8.81 17.18 -3.81
CA TYR A 209 -9.88 16.45 -3.14
C TYR A 209 -10.45 17.18 -1.92
N LEU A 210 -9.66 17.99 -1.21
CA LEU A 210 -10.20 18.92 -0.21
C LEU A 210 -11.14 19.93 -0.85
N PHE A 211 -10.82 20.42 -2.06
CA PHE A 211 -11.68 21.37 -2.75
C PHE A 211 -13.00 20.71 -3.16
N LYS A 212 -12.97 19.50 -3.74
CA LYS A 212 -14.18 18.72 -4.02
C LYS A 212 -15.00 18.47 -2.74
N ALA A 213 -14.36 18.04 -1.65
CA ALA A 213 -15.01 17.85 -0.36
C ALA A 213 -15.66 19.14 0.16
N ALA A 214 -15.01 20.31 -0.02
CA ALA A 214 -15.58 21.60 0.36
C ALA A 214 -16.84 21.95 -0.45
N LEU A 215 -16.83 21.74 -1.76
CA LEU A 215 -17.98 21.98 -2.62
C LEU A 215 -19.16 21.07 -2.23
N THR A 216 -18.88 19.79 -1.98
CA THR A 216 -19.89 18.84 -1.53
C THR A 216 -20.39 19.19 -0.12
N ALA A 217 -19.52 19.62 0.79
CA ALA A 217 -19.93 20.09 2.12
C ALA A 217 -20.84 21.33 2.05
N ILE A 218 -20.59 22.26 1.11
CA ILE A 218 -21.47 23.40 0.84
C ILE A 218 -22.83 22.92 0.33
N GLN A 219 -22.87 21.95 -0.60
CA GLN A 219 -24.12 21.37 -1.10
C GLN A 219 -24.94 20.71 0.01
N LEU A 220 -24.26 20.10 0.98
CA LEU A 220 -24.84 19.44 2.15
C LEU A 220 -25.17 20.39 3.31
N GLU A 221 -25.01 21.71 3.12
CA GLU A 221 -25.17 22.72 4.18
C GLU A 221 -24.25 22.54 5.40
N LYS A 222 -23.16 21.78 5.24
CA LYS A 222 -22.12 21.53 6.26
C LYS A 222 -21.08 22.65 6.25
N ALA A 223 -21.51 23.86 6.60
CA ALA A 223 -20.72 25.08 6.54
C ALA A 223 -19.38 25.00 7.31
N ASP A 224 -19.37 24.37 8.49
CA ASP A 224 -18.15 24.21 9.29
C ASP A 224 -17.06 23.42 8.57
N LYS A 225 -17.42 22.24 8.05
CA LYS A 225 -16.52 21.40 7.26
C LYS A 225 -16.03 22.09 6.00
N ALA A 226 -16.92 22.78 5.29
CA ALA A 226 -16.54 23.51 4.08
C ALA A 226 -15.47 24.57 4.37
N VAL A 227 -15.65 25.37 5.43
CA VAL A 227 -14.65 26.37 5.84
C VAL A 227 -13.33 25.71 6.26
N GLU A 228 -13.38 24.59 7.00
CA GLU A 228 -12.19 23.84 7.41
C GLU A 228 -11.36 23.37 6.20
N TYR A 229 -11.99 22.74 5.21
CA TYR A 229 -11.32 22.26 4.01
C TYR A 229 -10.72 23.40 3.19
N LEU A 230 -11.48 24.47 2.96
CA LEU A 230 -11.01 25.62 2.18
C LEU A 230 -9.83 26.32 2.86
N LYS A 231 -9.88 26.51 4.20
CA LYS A 231 -8.74 27.07 4.95
C LYS A 231 -7.52 26.16 4.92
N THR A 232 -7.72 24.85 5.00
CA THR A 232 -6.61 23.90 4.89
C THR A 232 -5.90 24.05 3.54
N ILE A 233 -6.65 24.29 2.46
CA ILE A 233 -6.05 24.58 1.14
C ILE A 233 -5.28 25.89 1.15
N GLU A 234 -5.90 26.96 1.65
CA GLU A 234 -5.28 28.30 1.74
C GLU A 234 -3.97 28.29 2.53
N GLU A 235 -3.93 27.56 3.66
CA GLU A 235 -2.80 27.55 4.58
C GLU A 235 -1.69 26.58 4.17
N LYS A 236 -2.04 25.37 3.72
CA LYS A 236 -1.06 24.30 3.46
C LYS A 236 -0.67 24.15 1.99
N TYR A 237 -1.55 24.55 1.07
CA TYR A 237 -1.33 24.37 -0.38
C TYR A 237 -1.52 25.68 -1.16
N PRO A 238 -0.88 26.80 -0.74
CA PRO A 238 -1.12 28.12 -1.34
C PRO A 238 -0.77 28.22 -2.83
N ASP A 239 0.12 27.35 -3.32
CA ASP A 239 0.57 27.32 -4.71
C ASP A 239 -0.30 26.42 -5.62
N SER A 240 -1.32 25.75 -5.08
CA SER A 240 -2.16 24.84 -5.86
C SER A 240 -3.14 25.57 -6.79
N GLU A 241 -3.65 24.87 -7.82
CA GLU A 241 -4.66 25.43 -8.72
C GLU A 241 -6.00 25.70 -8.01
N GLU A 242 -6.29 24.96 -6.94
CA GLU A 242 -7.47 25.14 -6.09
C GLU A 242 -7.37 26.38 -5.22
N ALA A 243 -6.18 26.70 -4.69
CA ALA A 243 -5.95 27.88 -3.85
C ALA A 243 -6.39 29.19 -4.55
N LYS A 244 -6.17 29.27 -5.87
CA LYS A 244 -6.56 30.41 -6.71
C LYS A 244 -8.08 30.63 -6.80
N LYS A 245 -8.89 29.62 -6.42
CA LYS A 245 -10.35 29.61 -6.60
C LYS A 245 -11.13 29.75 -5.29
N LEU A 246 -10.47 29.78 -4.12
CA LEU A 246 -11.14 29.61 -2.82
C LEU A 246 -12.07 30.75 -2.42
N ALA A 247 -11.70 32.00 -2.72
CA ALA A 247 -12.38 33.20 -2.21
C ALA A 247 -13.93 33.18 -2.31
N PRO A 248 -14.55 32.91 -3.48
CA PRO A 248 -16.02 32.85 -3.58
C PRO A 248 -16.63 31.73 -2.74
N TYR A 249 -15.97 30.57 -2.63
CA TYR A 249 -16.49 29.43 -1.88
C TYR A 249 -16.33 29.63 -0.37
N LEU A 250 -15.23 30.25 0.06
CA LEU A 250 -15.00 30.56 1.47
C LEU A 250 -16.01 31.60 1.95
N GLY A 251 -16.27 32.65 1.15
CA GLY A 251 -17.31 33.63 1.45
C GLY A 251 -18.71 32.99 1.54
N LYS A 252 -19.06 32.10 0.59
CA LYS A 252 -20.32 31.35 0.63
C LYS A 252 -20.44 30.49 1.90
N ALA A 253 -19.41 29.70 2.21
CA ALA A 253 -19.41 28.81 3.37
C ALA A 253 -19.48 29.59 4.70
N GLN A 254 -18.83 30.76 4.79
CA GLN A 254 -18.91 31.62 5.97
C GLN A 254 -20.30 32.24 6.16
N ALA A 255 -20.93 32.69 5.07
CA ALA A 255 -22.29 33.25 5.10
C ALA A 255 -23.35 32.20 5.49
N MET A 256 -23.08 30.91 5.30
CA MET A 256 -23.97 29.83 5.76
C MET A 256 -23.90 29.58 7.27
N LYS A 257 -22.88 30.12 7.97
CA LYS A 257 -22.76 30.01 9.44
C LYS A 257 -23.52 31.09 10.20
N SER A 258 -23.90 32.18 9.53
CA SER A 258 -24.59 33.34 10.10
C SER A 258 -26.10 33.20 10.01
#